data_AF-A0A7H1B4V9-F1
#
_entry.id   AF-A0A7H1B4V9-F1
#
_cell.length_a   1.000
_cell.length_b   1.000
_cell.length_c   1.000
_cell.angle_alpha   90.00
_cell.angle_beta   90.00
_cell.angle_gamma   90.00
#
_symmetry.space_group_name_H-M   'P 1'
#
loop_
_entity.id
_entity.type
_entity.pdbx_description
1 polymer ?
#
loop_
_entity_poly.entity_id
_entity_poly.type
_entity_poly.pdbx_seq_one_letter_code
_entity_poly.pdbx_strand_id
1 'polypeptide(L)'
;MLPADMVGGPSATRAANLEVTSEALTTFQKRVNTVLSDLDASAGNPNKVGAQTINKSSLHNEGALAFPEAEDLFKQYHAVHRELVTLSKTLNLQIEAIGIAVQGAHRGFDNLEEDQRRRFWAIQTEVDQLQRTQEAQREGTKRTNDATKGGGF
;
A
#
# COMPACT_ATOMS: atom_id res chain seq x y z
N MET A 1 58.97 7.92 -13.15
CA MET A 1 58.31 6.60 -13.16
C MET A 1 57.57 6.46 -11.84
N LEU A 2 56.23 6.46 -11.87
CA LEU A 2 55.39 6.24 -10.69
C LEU A 2 55.21 4.73 -10.49
N PRO A 3 55.33 4.18 -9.27
CA PRO A 3 55.21 2.75 -9.03
C PRO A 3 53.77 2.27 -9.28
N ALA A 4 53.65 1.16 -10.02
CA ALA A 4 52.41 0.59 -10.52
C ALA A 4 51.55 -0.16 -9.47
N ASP A 5 51.79 0.06 -8.18
CA ASP A 5 51.27 -0.82 -7.10
C ASP A 5 50.17 -0.19 -6.23
N MET A 6 49.49 0.85 -6.73
CA MET A 6 48.33 1.46 -6.07
C MET A 6 46.99 1.17 -6.77
N VAL A 7 46.87 0.03 -7.46
CA VAL A 7 45.55 -0.51 -7.83
C VAL A 7 45.06 -1.37 -6.67
N GLY A 8 44.62 -0.71 -5.60
CA GLY A 8 43.92 -1.33 -4.48
C GLY A 8 42.57 -1.87 -4.94
N GLY A 9 42.56 -3.03 -5.58
CA GLY A 9 41.35 -3.81 -5.81
C GLY A 9 40.63 -4.08 -4.48
N PRO A 10 39.29 -4.24 -4.49
CA PRO A 10 38.53 -4.46 -3.26
C PRO A 10 39.15 -5.62 -2.48
N SER A 11 39.59 -5.35 -1.25
CA SER A 11 40.09 -6.37 -0.33
C SER A 11 39.12 -7.54 -0.26
N ALA A 12 39.63 -8.78 -0.18
CA ALA A 12 38.80 -9.99 -0.08
C ALA A 12 37.71 -9.89 1.01
N THR A 13 37.98 -9.17 2.10
CA THR A 13 37.03 -8.88 3.18
C THR A 13 35.87 -7.98 2.74
N ARG A 14 36.13 -7.02 1.83
CA ARG A 14 35.07 -6.18 1.22
C ARG A 14 34.24 -6.99 0.25
N ALA A 15 34.87 -7.84 -0.57
CA ALA A 15 34.17 -8.73 -1.49
C ALA A 15 33.25 -9.71 -0.74
N ALA A 16 33.74 -10.35 0.33
CA ALA A 16 32.94 -11.22 1.18
C ALA A 16 31.78 -10.49 1.88
N ASN A 17 32.00 -9.26 2.38
CA ASN A 17 30.92 -8.44 2.94
C ASN A 17 29.85 -8.12 1.89
N LEU A 18 30.27 -7.74 0.68
CA LEU A 18 29.36 -7.47 -0.43
C LEU A 18 28.51 -8.71 -0.78
N GLU A 19 29.14 -9.88 -0.84
CA GLU A 19 28.47 -11.15 -1.09
C GLU A 19 27.43 -11.49 0.00
N VAL A 20 27.83 -11.40 1.28
CA VAL A 20 26.91 -11.59 2.43
C VAL A 20 25.74 -10.59 2.40
N THR A 21 26.01 -9.33 2.09
CA THR A 21 24.93 -8.32 1.98
C THR A 21 24.00 -8.62 0.80
N SER A 22 24.53 -9.17 -0.30
CA SER A 22 23.74 -9.53 -1.47
C SER A 22 22.81 -10.72 -1.21
N GLU A 23 23.28 -11.73 -0.47
CA GLU A 23 22.48 -12.87 -0.03
C GLU A 23 21.40 -12.43 0.97
N ALA A 24 21.74 -11.52 1.89
CA ALA A 24 20.79 -10.94 2.85
C ALA A 24 19.68 -10.16 2.14
N LEU A 25 20.02 -9.32 1.15
CA LEU A 25 19.04 -8.58 0.34
C LEU A 25 18.13 -9.51 -0.45
N THR A 26 18.68 -10.59 -1.04
CA THR A 26 17.90 -11.60 -1.77
C THR A 26 16.92 -12.32 -0.85
N THR A 27 17.37 -12.69 0.35
CA THR A 27 16.53 -13.34 1.36
C THR A 27 15.42 -12.40 1.83
N PHE A 28 15.73 -11.12 2.04
CA PHE A 28 14.74 -10.12 2.40
C PHE A 28 13.70 -9.92 1.29
N GLN A 29 14.13 -9.81 0.03
CA GLN A 29 13.23 -9.73 -1.13
C GLN A 29 12.26 -10.93 -1.18
N LYS A 30 12.77 -12.16 -0.99
CA LYS A 30 11.92 -13.36 -0.96
C LYS A 30 10.87 -13.27 0.14
N ARG A 31 11.24 -12.84 1.34
CA ARG A 31 10.29 -12.67 2.46
C ARG A 31 9.24 -11.61 2.14
N VAL A 32 9.62 -10.48 1.55
CA VAL A 32 8.69 -9.43 1.13
C VAL A 32 7.70 -9.96 0.09
N ASN A 33 8.18 -10.68 -0.91
CA ASN A 33 7.32 -11.31 -1.93
C ASN A 33 6.38 -12.37 -1.33
N THR A 34 6.85 -13.16 -0.35
CA THR A 34 6.00 -14.10 0.37
C THR A 34 4.89 -13.39 1.12
N VAL A 35 5.20 -12.31 1.85
CA VAL A 35 4.18 -11.53 2.56
C VAL A 35 3.18 -10.89 1.59
N LEU A 36 3.64 -10.41 0.43
CA LEU A 36 2.75 -9.88 -0.62
C LEU A 36 1.80 -10.97 -1.14
N SER A 37 2.34 -12.15 -1.47
CA SER A 37 1.57 -13.30 -1.93
C SER A 37 0.57 -13.78 -0.87
N ASP A 38 0.98 -13.80 0.40
CA ASP A 38 0.12 -14.20 1.51
C ASP A 38 -1.01 -13.18 1.71
N LEU A 39 -0.71 -11.88 1.61
CA LEU A 39 -1.72 -10.82 1.65
C LEU A 39 -2.70 -10.94 0.47
N ASP A 40 -2.20 -11.21 -0.73
CA ASP A 40 -3.03 -11.41 -1.93
C ASP A 40 -3.91 -12.66 -1.85
N ALA A 41 -3.39 -13.75 -1.25
CA ALA A 41 -4.15 -14.97 -1.01
C ALA A 41 -5.17 -14.81 0.13
N SER A 42 -4.88 -13.95 1.11
CA SER A 42 -5.72 -13.76 2.30
C SER A 42 -7.09 -13.15 1.98
N ALA A 43 -8.00 -13.22 2.96
CA ALA A 43 -9.26 -12.48 2.93
C ALA A 43 -9.04 -10.95 2.98
N GLY A 44 -7.86 -10.51 3.38
CA GLY A 44 -7.46 -9.10 3.43
C GLY A 44 -7.11 -8.52 2.07
N ASN A 45 -7.07 -9.29 0.97
CA ASN A 45 -6.78 -8.76 -0.37
C ASN A 45 -7.69 -7.57 -0.72
N PRO A 46 -7.18 -6.44 -1.23
CA PRO A 46 -7.99 -5.25 -1.51
C PRO A 46 -9.19 -5.52 -2.44
N ASN A 47 -9.05 -6.42 -3.41
CA ASN A 47 -10.12 -6.82 -4.33
C ASN A 47 -11.17 -7.70 -3.63
N LYS A 48 -10.72 -8.63 -2.77
CA LYS A 48 -11.65 -9.51 -2.02
C LYS A 48 -12.41 -8.72 -0.96
N VAL A 49 -11.70 -7.88 -0.20
CA VAL A 49 -12.35 -6.94 0.73
C VAL A 49 -13.27 -6.05 -0.09
N GLY A 50 -12.81 -5.42 -1.17
CA GLY A 50 -13.65 -4.56 -2.02
C GLY A 50 -14.93 -5.20 -2.53
N ALA A 51 -14.92 -6.50 -2.83
CA ALA A 51 -16.07 -7.25 -3.29
C ALA A 51 -17.12 -7.56 -2.20
N GLN A 52 -16.80 -7.43 -0.91
CA GLN A 52 -17.72 -7.67 0.20
C GLN A 52 -18.66 -6.46 0.41
N THR A 53 -19.50 -6.15 -0.57
CA THR A 53 -20.47 -5.05 -0.45
C THR A 53 -21.84 -5.55 -0.04
N ILE A 54 -22.51 -4.78 0.84
CA ILE A 54 -23.93 -4.98 1.12
C ILE A 54 -24.71 -4.11 0.15
N ASN A 55 -25.67 -4.69 -0.57
CA ASN A 55 -26.60 -3.95 -1.42
C ASN A 55 -27.66 -3.26 -0.56
N LYS A 56 -27.95 -1.99 -0.85
CA LYS A 56 -28.95 -1.21 -0.10
C LYS A 56 -30.30 -1.95 -0.09
N SER A 57 -30.71 -2.48 -1.24
CA SER A 57 -31.94 -3.28 -1.42
C SER A 57 -32.01 -4.57 -0.60
N SER A 58 -30.91 -5.05 -0.01
CA SER A 58 -30.94 -6.17 0.94
C SER A 58 -31.39 -5.75 2.35
N LEU A 59 -31.31 -4.45 2.66
CA LEU A 59 -31.69 -3.88 3.96
C LEU A 59 -33.07 -3.21 3.92
N HIS A 60 -33.61 -2.95 2.73
CA HIS A 60 -34.96 -2.41 2.54
C HIS A 60 -35.65 -3.03 1.33
N ASN A 61 -36.88 -3.48 1.50
CA ASN A 61 -37.75 -3.87 0.39
C ASN A 61 -38.29 -2.60 -0.29
N GLU A 62 -38.30 -2.55 -1.63
CA GLU A 62 -38.94 -1.45 -2.36
C GLU A 62 -40.43 -1.42 -2.01
N GLY A 63 -40.85 -0.49 -1.14
CA GLY A 63 -42.25 -0.28 -0.77
C GLY A 63 -42.58 -0.36 0.72
N ALA A 64 -41.64 -0.73 1.60
CA ALA A 64 -41.82 -0.61 3.05
C ALA A 64 -41.23 0.73 3.56
N LEU A 65 -41.84 1.31 4.61
CA LEU A 65 -41.31 2.47 5.33
C LEU A 65 -39.82 2.25 5.60
N ALA A 66 -38.97 3.11 5.04
CA ALA A 66 -37.53 3.02 5.18
C ALA A 66 -37.17 3.07 6.68
N PHE A 67 -36.54 2.01 7.19
CA PHE A 67 -36.02 1.99 8.56
C PHE A 67 -34.76 2.86 8.62
N PRO A 68 -34.78 4.01 9.31
CA PRO A 68 -33.62 4.89 9.38
C PRO A 68 -32.41 4.20 10.02
N GLU A 69 -32.63 3.30 10.98
CA GLU A 69 -31.56 2.52 11.62
C GLU A 69 -30.86 1.56 10.64
N ALA A 70 -31.59 1.03 9.66
CA ALA A 70 -31.01 0.17 8.62
C ALA A 70 -30.16 0.98 7.63
N GLU A 71 -30.56 2.22 7.35
CA GLU A 71 -29.79 3.15 6.51
C GLU A 71 -28.51 3.63 7.23
N ASP A 72 -28.55 3.85 8.54
CA ASP A 72 -27.37 4.23 9.31
C ASP A 72 -26.39 3.06 9.47
N LEU A 73 -26.88 1.83 9.69
CA LEU A 73 -26.03 0.63 9.66
C LEU A 73 -25.36 0.47 8.29
N PHE A 74 -26.09 0.70 7.20
CA PHE A 74 -25.54 0.66 5.84
C PHE A 74 -24.41 1.68 5.66
N LYS A 75 -24.61 2.93 6.08
CA LYS A 75 -23.57 3.98 6.02
C LYS A 75 -22.34 3.59 6.82
N GLN A 76 -22.53 3.10 8.04
CA GLN A 76 -21.43 2.73 8.93
C GLN A 76 -20.64 1.54 8.39
N TYR A 77 -21.33 0.53 7.85
CA TYR A 77 -20.70 -0.61 7.17
C TYR A 77 -19.85 -0.12 5.99
N HIS A 78 -20.40 0.70 5.11
CA HIS A 78 -19.69 1.22 3.94
C HIS A 78 -18.51 2.12 4.29
N ALA A 79 -18.58 2.84 5.42
CA ALA A 79 -17.47 3.62 5.94
C ALA A 79 -16.29 2.72 6.37
N VAL A 80 -16.56 1.74 7.24
CA VAL A 80 -15.54 0.78 7.71
C VAL A 80 -14.99 -0.04 6.55
N HIS A 81 -15.86 -0.51 5.66
CA HIS A 81 -15.48 -1.24 4.45
C HIS A 81 -14.48 -0.45 3.60
N ARG A 82 -14.77 0.82 3.34
CA ARG A 82 -13.89 1.71 2.57
C ARG A 82 -12.54 1.92 3.26
N GLU A 83 -12.53 2.06 4.58
CA GLU A 83 -11.28 2.18 5.34
C GLU A 83 -10.44 0.90 5.25
N LEU A 84 -11.06 -0.27 5.38
CA LEU A 84 -10.37 -1.57 5.28
C LEU A 84 -9.80 -1.80 3.87
N VAL A 85 -10.56 -1.48 2.82
CA VAL A 85 -10.08 -1.56 1.43
C VAL A 85 -8.90 -0.62 1.22
N THR A 86 -9.01 0.62 1.67
CA THR A 86 -7.94 1.63 1.56
C THR A 86 -6.68 1.15 2.28
N LEU A 87 -6.81 0.69 3.52
CA LEU A 87 -5.70 0.20 4.33
C LEU A 87 -5.00 -0.98 3.67
N SER A 88 -5.77 -1.97 3.22
CA SER A 88 -5.23 -3.14 2.53
C SER A 88 -4.48 -2.74 1.25
N LYS A 89 -5.05 -1.82 0.46
CA LYS A 89 -4.41 -1.32 -0.76
C LYS A 89 -3.10 -0.61 -0.44
N THR A 90 -3.08 0.25 0.57
CA THR A 90 -1.86 0.94 1.01
C THR A 90 -0.77 -0.04 1.47
N LEU A 91 -1.14 -1.07 2.24
CA LEU A 91 -0.18 -2.07 2.71
C LEU A 91 0.42 -2.87 1.54
N ASN A 92 -0.42 -3.31 0.59
CA ASN A 92 0.03 -4.03 -0.60
C ASN A 92 1.05 -3.20 -1.42
N LEU A 93 0.70 -1.93 -1.70
CA LEU A 93 1.57 -0.99 -2.41
C LEU A 93 2.90 -0.74 -1.67
N GLN A 94 2.88 -0.63 -0.34
CA GLN A 94 4.10 -0.44 0.45
C GLN A 94 5.03 -1.65 0.39
N ILE A 95 4.49 -2.86 0.50
CA ILE A 95 5.26 -4.11 0.42
C ILE A 95 5.89 -4.24 -0.98
N GLU A 96 5.14 -3.92 -2.03
CA GLU A 96 5.62 -3.93 -3.41
C GLU A 96 6.75 -2.90 -3.63
N ALA A 97 6.58 -1.66 -3.15
CA ALA A 97 7.61 -0.63 -3.22
C ALA A 97 8.90 -1.05 -2.52
N ILE A 98 8.81 -1.68 -1.34
CA ILE A 98 9.96 -2.23 -0.61
C ILE A 98 10.64 -3.32 -1.45
N GLY A 99 9.86 -4.21 -2.07
CA GLY A 99 10.38 -5.25 -2.95
C GLY A 99 11.20 -4.70 -4.12
N ILE A 100 10.72 -3.62 -4.75
CA ILE A 100 11.44 -2.96 -5.86
C ILE A 100 12.67 -2.20 -5.35
N ALA A 101 12.57 -1.51 -4.21
CA ALA A 101 13.71 -0.78 -3.63
C ALA A 101 14.88 -1.71 -3.27
N VAL A 102 14.59 -2.91 -2.77
CA VAL A 102 15.60 -3.94 -2.46
C VAL A 102 16.26 -4.48 -3.73
N GLN A 103 15.49 -4.68 -4.79
CA GLN A 103 16.04 -5.07 -6.09
C GLN A 103 16.95 -3.98 -6.68
N GLY A 104 16.52 -2.72 -6.56
CA GLY A 104 17.31 -1.55 -6.95
C GLY A 104 18.60 -1.43 -6.14
N ALA A 105 18.59 -1.76 -4.85
CA ALA A 105 19.78 -1.79 -4.01
C ALA A 105 20.75 -2.94 -4.37
N HIS A 106 20.22 -4.09 -4.83
CA HIS A 106 21.02 -5.26 -5.17
C HIS A 106 21.70 -5.14 -6.54
N ARG A 107 21.01 -4.61 -7.56
CA ARG A 107 21.54 -4.55 -8.95
C ARG A 107 21.83 -3.13 -9.45
N GLY A 108 21.48 -2.10 -8.68
CA GLY A 108 21.49 -0.71 -9.12
C GLY A 108 20.19 -0.33 -9.82
N PHE A 109 19.67 0.86 -9.56
CA PHE A 109 18.39 1.34 -10.11
C PHE A 109 18.41 1.44 -11.65
N ASP A 110 19.57 1.69 -12.25
CA ASP A 110 19.77 1.73 -13.70
C ASP A 110 19.68 0.34 -14.36
N ASN A 111 19.95 -0.72 -13.59
CA ASN A 111 19.85 -2.11 -14.06
C ASN A 111 18.53 -2.78 -13.67
N LEU A 112 17.58 -2.03 -13.10
CA LEU A 112 16.21 -2.53 -12.95
C LEU A 112 15.61 -2.80 -14.33
N GLU A 113 14.82 -3.86 -14.42
CA GLU A 113 13.99 -4.09 -15.60
C GLU A 113 13.02 -2.91 -15.74
N GLU A 114 12.78 -2.49 -16.98
CA GLU A 114 12.05 -1.25 -17.27
C GLU A 114 10.60 -1.29 -16.74
N ASP A 115 9.98 -2.47 -16.71
CA ASP A 115 8.70 -2.73 -16.08
C ASP A 115 8.71 -2.49 -14.56
N GLN A 116 9.78 -2.87 -13.84
CA GLN A 116 9.91 -2.62 -12.40
C GLN A 116 10.06 -1.14 -12.10
N ARG A 117 10.82 -0.39 -12.92
CA ARG A 117 10.91 1.07 -12.82
C ARG A 117 9.55 1.73 -13.04
N ARG A 118 8.85 1.35 -14.10
CA ARG A 118 7.49 1.85 -14.36
C ARG A 118 6.54 1.53 -13.22
N ARG A 119 6.61 0.32 -12.66
CA ARG A 119 5.76 -0.10 -11.55
C ARG A 119 6.05 0.70 -10.29
N PHE A 120 7.31 0.96 -9.98
CA PHE A 120 7.69 1.82 -8.85
C PHE A 120 7.09 3.23 -8.96
N TRP A 121 7.20 3.86 -10.14
CA TRP A 121 6.58 5.16 -10.38
C TRP A 121 5.06 5.14 -10.30
N ALA A 122 4.43 4.08 -10.79
CA ALA A 122 2.99 3.87 -10.65
C ALA A 122 2.59 3.77 -9.17
N ILE A 123 3.30 2.97 -8.38
CA ILE A 123 3.06 2.83 -6.93
C ILE A 123 3.20 4.19 -6.24
N GLN A 124 4.25 4.95 -6.54
CA GLN A 124 4.46 6.28 -5.95
C GLN A 124 3.28 7.21 -6.24
N THR A 125 2.79 7.17 -7.48
CA THR A 125 1.62 7.96 -7.90
C THR A 125 0.34 7.50 -7.20
N GLU A 126 0.11 6.19 -7.10
CA GLU A 126 -1.06 5.63 -6.40
C GLU A 126 -1.05 5.97 -4.90
N VAL A 127 0.11 5.92 -4.25
CA VAL A 127 0.26 6.28 -2.83
C VAL A 127 -0.04 7.76 -2.60
N ASP A 128 0.48 8.67 -3.44
CA ASP A 128 0.20 10.10 -3.36
C ASP A 128 -1.31 10.39 -3.53
N GLN A 129 -1.95 9.75 -4.51
CA GLN A 129 -3.40 9.87 -4.70
C GLN A 129 -4.21 9.39 -3.49
N LEU A 130 -3.81 8.26 -2.89
CA LEU A 130 -4.46 7.72 -1.68
C LEU A 130 -4.30 8.68 -0.49
N GLN A 131 -3.12 9.28 -0.31
CA GLN A 131 -2.88 10.26 0.75
C GLN A 131 -3.76 11.50 0.59
N ARG A 132 -3.76 12.11 -0.60
CA ARG A 132 -4.63 13.27 -0.90
C ARG A 132 -6.11 12.98 -0.69
N THR A 133 -6.54 11.78 -1.07
CA THR A 133 -7.93 11.34 -0.90
C THR A 133 -8.28 11.20 0.58
N GLN A 134 -7.38 10.64 1.40
CA GLN A 134 -7.56 10.53 2.85
C GLN A 134 -7.59 11.90 3.53
N GLU A 135 -6.73 12.84 3.11
CA GLU A 135 -6.70 14.21 3.62
C GLU A 135 -8.01 14.95 3.32
N ALA A 136 -8.50 14.88 2.08
CA ALA A 136 -9.77 15.47 1.69
C ALA A 136 -10.97 14.89 2.48
N GLN A 137 -10.95 13.59 2.77
CA GLN A 137 -11.99 12.94 3.59
C GLN A 137 -11.94 13.37 5.06
N ARG A 138 -10.74 13.53 5.63
CA ARG A 138 -10.56 14.04 7.00
C ARG A 138 -11.04 15.48 7.13
N GLU A 139 -10.77 16.33 6.14
CA GLU A 139 -11.24 17.71 6.11
C GLU A 139 -12.76 17.82 5.94
N GLY A 140 -13.36 17.02 5.05
CA GLY A 140 -14.82 16.97 4.87
C GLY A 140 -15.58 16.50 6.11
N THR A 141 -15.02 15.51 6.83
CA THR A 141 -15.59 15.03 8.11
C THR A 141 -15.49 16.08 9.21
N LYS A 142 -14.41 16.87 9.24
CA LYS A 142 -14.24 17.95 10.22
C LYS A 142 -15.26 19.08 10.00
N ARG A 143 -15.53 19.44 8.75
CA ARG A 143 -16.50 20.49 8.38
C ARG A 143 -17.96 20.12 8.66
N THR A 144 -18.34 18.86 8.44
CA THR A 144 -19.71 18.36 8.72
C THR A 144 -20.00 18.26 10.21
N ASN A 145 -19.00 17.89 11.02
CA ASN A 145 -19.12 17.83 12.47
C ASN A 145 -19.26 19.22 13.12
N ASP A 146 -18.62 20.25 12.56
CA ASP A 146 -18.73 21.64 13.04
C ASP A 146 -20.10 22.26 12.69
N ALA A 147 -20.60 22.01 11.47
CA ALA A 147 -21.93 22.47 11.05
C ALA A 147 -23.06 21.86 11.90
N THR A 148 -22.89 20.61 12.36
CA THR A 148 -23.87 19.92 13.21
C THR A 148 -23.88 20.44 14.65
N LYS A 149 -22.77 21.03 15.13
CA LYS A 149 -22.67 21.62 16.48
C LYS A 149 -23.16 23.07 16.57
N GLY A 150 -23.29 23.78 15.46
CA GLY A 150 -23.71 25.19 15.42
C GLY A 150 -25.20 25.44 15.24
N GLY A 151 -26.01 24.41 15.00
CA GLY A 151 -27.43 24.54 14.62
C GLY A 151 -28.46 24.36 15.73
N GLY A 152 -28.07 24.46 17.00
CA GLY A 152 -28.96 24.26 18.14
C GLY A 152 -29.08 25.50 19.02
N PHE A 153 -29.92 26.46 18.61
CA PHE A 153 -30.67 27.39 19.47
C PHE A 153 -31.92 27.87 18.73
#